data_AF-A0A929H969-F1
#
_entry.id   AF-A0A929H969-F1
#
_cell.length_a   1.000
_cell.length_b   1.000
_cell.length_c   1.000
_cell.angle_alpha   90.00
_cell.angle_beta   90.00
_cell.angle_gamma   90.00
#
_symmetry.space_group_name_H-M   'P 1'
#
loop_
_entity.id
_entity.type
_entity.pdbx_description
1 polymer ?
#
loop_
_entity_poly.entity_id
_entity_poly.type
_entity_poly.pdbx_seq_one_letter_code
_entity_poly.pdbx_strand_id
1 'polypeptide(L)'
;MKEYTKVDQHLHLLCQVIGKANRTFVPEKTDESHTNLYFDSWGNKILGRWIQSGSGTILVALDLNTLQFEVLNSSRKQILTVS
;
A
#
# COMPACT_ATOMS: atom_id res chain seq x y z
N MET A 1 0.95 4.52 -24.52
CA MET A 1 1.90 4.33 -23.40
C MET A 1 3.28 4.12 -23.99
N LYS A 2 4.11 5.16 -24.00
CA LYS A 2 5.49 5.07 -24.48
C LYS A 2 6.32 4.47 -23.35
N GLU A 3 6.75 3.23 -23.57
CA GLU A 3 7.64 2.40 -22.75
C GLU A 3 7.24 2.17 -21.29
N TYR A 4 6.39 1.15 -21.09
CA TYR A 4 6.19 0.54 -19.78
C TYR A 4 7.44 -0.27 -19.43
N THR A 5 8.34 0.35 -18.68
CA THR A 5 9.66 -0.24 -18.40
C THR A 5 9.51 -1.47 -17.49
N LYS A 6 10.55 -2.29 -17.41
CA LYS A 6 10.59 -3.41 -16.46
C LYS A 6 10.41 -2.93 -15.00
N VAL A 7 10.89 -1.73 -14.69
CA VAL A 7 10.73 -1.12 -13.36
C VAL A 7 9.26 -0.81 -13.11
N ASP A 8 8.57 -0.20 -14.07
CA ASP A 8 7.14 0.10 -13.94
C ASP A 8 6.31 -1.18 -13.77
N GLN A 9 6.65 -2.24 -14.52
CA GLN A 9 6.03 -3.55 -14.41
C GLN A 9 6.20 -4.17 -13.03
N HIS A 10 7.42 -4.16 -12.49
CA HIS A 10 7.70 -4.69 -11.16
C HIS A 10 7.01 -3.86 -10.07
N LEU A 11 7.09 -2.53 -10.16
CA LEU A 11 6.44 -1.65 -9.20
C LEU A 11 4.92 -1.85 -9.22
N HIS A 12 4.32 -1.95 -10.40
CA HIS A 12 2.90 -2.27 -10.54
C HIS A 12 2.55 -3.61 -9.89
N LEU A 13 3.33 -4.67 -10.14
CA LEU A 13 3.10 -5.98 -9.55
C LEU A 13 3.17 -5.93 -8.02
N LEU A 14 4.17 -5.24 -7.44
CA LEU A 14 4.29 -5.06 -6.00
C LEU A 14 3.09 -4.30 -5.43
N CYS A 15 2.67 -3.23 -6.10
CA CYS A 15 1.49 -2.45 -5.73
C CYS A 15 0.18 -3.24 -5.78
N GLN A 16 0.08 -4.32 -6.57
CA GLN A 16 -1.11 -5.17 -6.57
C GLN A 16 -1.35 -5.85 -5.21
N VAL A 17 -0.30 -6.11 -4.43
CA VAL A 17 -0.44 -6.66 -3.06
C VAL A 17 -1.20 -5.70 -2.17
N ILE A 18 -0.80 -4.42 -2.18
CA ILE A 18 -1.49 -3.35 -1.45
C ILE A 18 -2.92 -3.19 -1.96
N GLY A 19 -3.12 -3.23 -3.28
CA GLY A 19 -4.45 -3.13 -3.89
C GLY A 19 -5.39 -4.26 -3.47
N LYS A 20 -4.89 -5.51 -3.39
CA LYS A 20 -5.66 -6.66 -2.89
C LYS A 20 -6.00 -6.50 -1.41
N ALA A 21 -5.03 -6.14 -0.57
CA ALA A 21 -5.28 -5.89 0.85
C ALA A 21 -6.37 -4.84 1.07
N ASN A 22 -6.29 -3.71 0.35
CA ASN A 22 -7.31 -2.67 0.40
C ASN A 22 -8.70 -3.20 0.00
N ARG A 23 -8.82 -3.93 -1.11
CA ARG A 23 -10.10 -4.50 -1.56
C ARG A 23 -10.69 -5.52 -0.60
N THR A 24 -9.83 -6.28 0.10
CA THR A 24 -10.28 -7.29 1.06
C THR A 24 -10.79 -6.68 2.36
N PHE A 25 -10.14 -5.61 2.86
CA PHE A 25 -10.38 -5.13 4.22
C PHE A 25 -10.99 -3.72 4.30
N VAL A 26 -11.10 -3.00 3.19
CA VAL A 26 -11.75 -1.69 3.14
C VAL A 26 -13.08 -1.83 2.39
N PRO A 27 -14.21 -1.43 3.01
CA PRO A 27 -15.51 -1.49 2.35
C PRO A 27 -15.53 -0.75 1.02
N GLU A 28 -16.17 -1.36 0.02
CA GLU A 28 -16.37 -0.75 -1.28
C GLU A 28 -17.33 0.44 -1.16
N LYS A 29 -16.90 1.61 -1.66
CA LYS A 29 -17.79 2.74 -1.89
C LYS A 29 -18.07 2.85 -3.38
N THR A 30 -19.29 3.20 -3.72
CA THR A 30 -19.88 3.20 -5.08
C THR A 30 -19.10 4.00 -6.14
N ASP A 31 -18.08 4.76 -5.76
CA ASP A 31 -17.29 5.63 -6.64
C ASP A 31 -15.75 5.46 -6.46
N GLU A 32 -15.30 4.45 -5.71
CA GLU A 32 -13.87 4.21 -5.42
C GLU A 32 -13.30 3.04 -6.25
N SER A 33 -13.64 2.99 -7.54
CA SER A 33 -13.11 2.01 -8.50
C SER A 33 -11.58 2.10 -8.67
N HIS A 34 -11.01 3.27 -8.38
CA HIS A 34 -9.57 3.50 -8.42
C HIS A 34 -8.90 3.04 -7.13
N THR A 35 -7.91 2.16 -7.29
CA THR A 35 -7.09 1.64 -6.19
C THR A 35 -6.31 2.81 -5.59
N ASN A 36 -6.78 3.38 -4.48
CA ASN A 36 -6.15 4.54 -3.85
C ASN A 36 -4.82 4.14 -3.19
N LEU A 37 -3.77 4.15 -4.00
CA LEU A 37 -2.38 4.12 -3.58
C LEU A 37 -1.90 5.56 -3.41
N TYR A 38 -1.14 5.83 -2.36
CA TYR A 38 -0.58 7.15 -2.07
C TYR A 38 0.94 7.06 -1.99
N PHE A 39 1.64 8.02 -2.58
CA PHE A 39 3.10 8.11 -2.45
C PHE A 39 3.48 9.02 -1.29
N ASP A 40 4.13 8.46 -0.27
CA ASP A 40 4.76 9.20 0.82
C ASP A 40 6.20 9.55 0.43
N SER A 41 6.40 10.81 0.05
CA SER A 41 7.71 11.32 -0.38
C SER A 41 8.72 11.47 0.74
N TRP A 42 8.28 11.59 2.01
CA TRP A 42 9.20 11.69 3.15
C TRP A 42 9.69 10.32 3.58
N GLY A 43 8.78 9.35 3.66
CA GLY A 43 9.15 7.96 3.99
C GLY A 43 9.74 7.18 2.81
N ASN A 44 9.59 7.70 1.59
CA ASN A 44 9.82 6.99 0.34
C ASN A 44 9.05 5.65 0.30
N LYS A 45 7.73 5.73 0.51
CA LYS A 45 6.84 4.56 0.60
C LYS A 45 5.62 4.70 -0.31
N ILE A 46 5.12 3.60 -0.83
CA ILE A 46 3.78 3.52 -1.42
C ILE A 46 2.83 3.01 -0.34
N LEU A 47 1.82 3.81 -0.01
CA LEU A 47 0.85 3.54 1.04
C LEU A 47 -0.46 3.06 0.43
N GLY A 48 -1.11 2.12 1.10
CA GLY A 48 -2.48 1.73 0.84
C GLY A 48 -3.48 2.63 1.55
N ARG A 49 -4.62 2.03 1.94
CA ARG A 49 -5.66 2.70 2.69
C ARG A 49 -5.62 2.27 4.15
N TRP A 50 -6.19 3.11 4.99
CA TRP A 50 -6.46 2.78 6.37
C TRP A 50 -7.49 1.64 6.47
N ILE A 51 -7.09 0.56 7.11
CA ILE A 51 -7.89 -0.63 7.39
C ILE A 51 -8.26 -0.61 8.88
N GLN A 52 -9.55 -0.74 9.18
CA GLN A 52 -10.01 -0.87 10.56
C GLN A 52 -9.83 -2.31 11.04
N SER A 53 -9.19 -2.46 12.19
CA SER A 53 -9.04 -3.71 12.93
C SER A 53 -9.62 -3.55 14.34
N GLY A 54 -9.92 -4.66 15.01
CA GLY A 54 -10.44 -4.64 16.38
C GLY A 54 -9.53 -3.95 17.39
N SER A 55 -8.23 -3.83 17.10
CA SER A 55 -7.22 -3.18 17.95
C SER A 55 -6.81 -1.78 17.49
N GLY A 56 -7.46 -1.23 16.46
CA GLY A 56 -7.18 0.09 15.90
C GLY A 56 -7.03 0.07 14.39
N THR A 57 -6.49 1.16 13.84
CA THR A 57 -6.35 1.32 12.39
C THR A 57 -4.94 1.02 11.94
N ILE A 58 -4.81 0.22 10.89
CA ILE A 58 -3.53 -0.15 10.27
C ILE A 58 -3.50 0.26 8.80
N LEU A 59 -2.30 0.34 8.23
CA LEU A 59 -2.09 0.61 6.82
C LEU A 59 -0.98 -0.29 6.28
N VAL A 60 -1.21 -0.87 5.10
CA VAL A 60 -0.19 -1.64 4.38
C VAL A 60 0.60 -0.70 3.49
N ALA A 61 1.92 -0.80 3.52
CA ALA A 61 2.84 0.00 2.74
C ALA A 61 3.90 -0.85 2.06
N LEU A 62 4.50 -0.32 0.99
CA LEU A 62 5.74 -0.81 0.38
C LEU A 62 6.82 0.25 0.59
N ASP A 63 7.90 -0.10 1.29
CA ASP A 63 9.09 0.74 1.38
C ASP A 63 9.87 0.67 0.06
N LEU A 64 10.15 1.81 -0.57
CA LEU A 64 10.84 1.84 -1.86
C LEU A 64 12.37 1.80 -1.75
N ASN A 65 12.93 1.96 -0.55
CA ASN A 65 14.36 1.78 -0.29
C ASN A 65 14.71 0.29 -0.12
N THR A 66 13.85 -0.46 0.58
CA THR A 66 14.08 -1.87 0.91
C THR A 66 13.25 -2.85 0.08
N LEU A 67 12.22 -2.37 -0.61
CA LEU A 67 11.21 -3.16 -1.33
C LEU A 67 10.46 -4.15 -0.43
N GLN A 68 10.39 -3.87 0.88
CA GLN A 68 9.67 -4.68 1.85
C GLN A 68 8.26 -4.13 2.07
N PHE A 69 7.33 -5.05 2.32
CA PHE A 69 6.00 -4.67 2.77
C PHE A 69 6.00 -4.41 4.26
N GLU A 70 5.27 -3.39 4.68
CA GLU A 70 5.15 -2.98 6.08
C GLU A 70 3.69 -2.84 6.46
N VAL A 71 3.39 -3.14 7.72
CA VAL A 71 2.12 -2.79 8.35
C VAL A 71 2.39 -1.69 9.37
N LEU A 72 1.78 -0.54 9.16
CA LEU A 72 1.92 0.65 9.99
C LEU A 72 0.68 0.84 10.86
N ASN A 73 0.84 1.33 12.09
CA ASN A 73 -0.28 1.78 12.92
C ASN A 73 -0.68 3.23 12.61
N SER A 74 -1.69 3.75 13.31
CA SER A 74 -2.16 5.14 13.18
C SER A 74 -1.09 6.21 13.46
N SER A 75 -0.07 5.90 14.26
CA SER A 75 1.11 6.77 14.49
C SER A 75 2.21 6.59 13.44
N ARG A 76 1.94 5.86 12.35
CA ARG A 76 2.89 5.46 11.30
C ARG A 76 4.09 4.64 11.82
N LYS A 77 3.98 4.04 13.00
CA LYS A 77 4.98 3.12 13.52
C LYS A 77 4.76 1.74 12.88
N GLN A 78 5.84 1.16 12.39
CA GLN A 78 5.85 -0.20 11.85
C GLN A 78 5.56 -1.22 12.96
N ILE A 79 4.62 -2.11 12.67
CA ILE A 79 4.17 -3.21 13.54
C ILE A 79 4.69 -4.53 13.01
N LEU A 80 4.74 -4.69 11.69
CA LEU A 80 5.17 -5.90 11.00
C LEU A 80 5.89 -5.53 9.69
N THR A 81 6.83 -6.39 9.30
CA THR A 81 7.48 -6.35 7.99
C THR A 81 7.43 -7.72 7.34
N VAL A 82 7.23 -7.73 6.03
CA VAL A 82 7.29 -8.92 5.18
C VAL A 82 8.27 -8.65 4.05
N SER A 83 9.29 -9.49 3.96
CA SER A 83 10.39 -9.44 2.99
C SER A 83 10.26 -10.52 1.93
#